data_AF-A0A964IM81-F1
#
_entry.id   AF-A0A964IM81-F1
#
_cell.length_a   1.000
_cell.length_b   1.000
_cell.length_c   1.000
_cell.angle_alpha   90.00
_cell.angle_beta   90.00
_cell.angle_gamma   90.00
#
_symmetry.space_group_name_H-M   'P 1'
#
loop_
_entity.id
_entity.type
_entity.pdbx_description
1 polymer ?
#
loop_
_entity_poly.entity_id
_entity_poly.type
_entity_poly.pdbx_seq_one_letter_code
_entity_poly.pdbx_strand_id
1 'polypeptide(L)'
;MGSRTRCRWRHSRWSRSARSSTTRSPGNARGCVTEPLQNFYALASFVALALTAAALLALAGRRRGRGPLARLAAAFDGLELWAAFALAVLAMFGSLWFSEVAGYSPCRLCWWQRIAMYPLVPLLGLAALRHDRRAGLAGLVLAIAGGAVAAYHYQLEWFPEQASICAAGSLCHVIWFRALGFATIPYLALSAFLAIGALCALASFGRSRTQGYSIGT
;
A
#
# COMPACT_ATOMS: atom_id res chain seq x y z
N MET A 1 32.56 -6.67 1.32
CA MET A 1 32.98 -5.64 0.33
C MET A 1 31.76 -5.25 -0.50
N GLY A 2 31.14 -4.11 -0.19
CA GLY A 2 29.91 -3.65 -0.85
C GLY A 2 30.22 -2.94 -2.16
N SER A 3 29.78 -3.52 -3.29
CA SER A 3 29.80 -2.84 -4.58
C SER A 3 28.70 -1.77 -4.62
N ARG A 4 29.05 -0.54 -4.22
CA ARG A 4 28.24 0.64 -4.54
C ARG A 4 28.28 0.86 -6.06
N THR A 5 27.35 0.27 -6.79
CA THR A 5 27.09 0.59 -8.20
C THR A 5 26.58 2.03 -8.27
N ARG A 6 27.50 2.98 -8.42
CA ARG A 6 27.15 4.38 -8.70
C ARG A 6 26.41 4.43 -10.03
N CYS A 7 25.13 4.77 -9.99
CA CYS A 7 24.40 5.19 -11.18
C CYS A 7 25.05 6.45 -11.77
N ARG A 8 25.81 6.27 -12.84
CA ARG A 8 26.34 7.38 -13.62
C ARG A 8 25.24 7.85 -14.56
N TRP A 9 24.55 8.92 -14.21
CA TRP A 9 23.67 9.67 -15.12
C TRP A 9 24.50 10.10 -16.34
N ARG A 10 24.42 9.36 -17.44
CA ARG A 10 25.08 9.73 -18.69
C ARG A 10 24.08 10.51 -19.51
N HIS A 11 24.12 11.84 -19.42
CA HIS A 11 23.44 12.70 -20.37
C HIS A 11 23.91 12.34 -21.79
N SER A 12 22.97 11.94 -22.64
CA SER A 12 23.20 11.50 -24.00
C SER A 12 23.67 12.66 -24.87
N ARG A 13 24.98 12.79 -25.07
CA ARG A 13 25.53 13.49 -26.23
C ARG A 13 25.61 12.48 -27.37
N TRP A 14 24.77 12.69 -28.38
CA TRP A 14 24.74 11.94 -29.64
C TRP A 14 26.13 11.95 -30.29
N SER A 15 26.76 10.78 -30.44
CA SER A 15 27.90 10.59 -31.32
C SER A 15 27.75 9.24 -32.00
N ARG A 16 27.52 9.28 -33.33
CA ARG A 16 27.52 8.11 -34.21
C ARG A 16 28.93 7.52 -34.29
N SER A 17 29.11 6.25 -33.91
CA SER A 17 30.02 5.31 -34.58
C SER A 17 30.09 3.94 -33.89
N ALA A 18 30.17 2.90 -34.74
CA ALA A 18 30.80 1.59 -34.53
C ALA A 18 30.23 0.59 -33.49
N ARG A 19 29.28 -0.22 -33.99
CA ARG A 19 29.30 -1.70 -34.01
C ARG A 19 30.26 -2.39 -33.01
N SER A 20 29.72 -2.89 -31.90
CA SER A 20 30.09 -4.18 -31.30
C SER A 20 28.87 -4.74 -30.57
N SER A 21 28.47 -5.94 -30.95
CA SER A 21 27.34 -6.70 -30.42
C SER A 21 27.66 -7.21 -29.02
N THR A 22 27.47 -6.37 -28.02
CA THR A 22 27.12 -6.82 -26.67
C THR A 22 25.67 -6.44 -26.45
N THR A 23 24.80 -7.43 -26.33
CA THR A 23 23.41 -7.27 -25.89
C THR A 23 23.39 -6.70 -24.47
N ARG A 24 23.55 -5.38 -24.36
CA ARG A 24 23.35 -4.63 -23.12
C ARG A 24 21.85 -4.53 -22.93
N SER A 25 21.30 -5.41 -22.10
CA SER A 25 19.89 -5.39 -21.73
C SER A 25 19.47 -3.98 -21.29
N PRO A 26 18.40 -3.40 -21.87
CA PRO A 26 17.89 -2.07 -21.50
C PRO A 26 17.33 -2.01 -20.06
N GLY A 27 17.34 -3.13 -19.32
CA GLY A 27 16.85 -3.22 -17.95
C GLY A 27 17.67 -2.48 -16.90
N ASN A 28 18.96 -2.19 -17.16
CA ASN A 28 19.85 -1.61 -16.14
C ASN A 28 19.59 -0.10 -15.87
N ALA A 29 19.00 0.62 -16.84
CA ALA A 29 18.66 2.04 -16.66
C ALA A 29 17.35 2.23 -15.89
N ARG A 30 16.36 1.33 -16.06
CA ARG A 30 15.06 1.41 -15.38
C ARG A 30 15.17 1.09 -13.89
N GLY A 31 16.00 0.12 -13.51
CA GLY A 31 16.24 -0.20 -12.09
C GLY A 31 16.77 0.98 -11.28
N CYS A 32 17.64 1.80 -11.88
CA CYS A 32 18.25 2.96 -11.21
C CYS A 32 17.25 4.08 -10.85
N VAL A 33 16.19 4.27 -11.66
CA VAL A 33 15.16 5.29 -11.39
C VAL A 33 14.06 4.76 -10.45
N THR A 34 13.86 3.44 -10.39
CA THR A 34 12.79 2.84 -9.59
C THR A 34 13.19 2.61 -8.14
N GLU A 35 14.46 2.37 -7.83
CA GLU A 35 14.91 2.05 -6.47
C GLU A 35 14.55 3.10 -5.41
N PRO A 36 14.78 4.42 -5.62
CA PRO A 36 14.43 5.42 -4.62
C PRO A 36 12.93 5.41 -4.29
N LEU A 37 12.09 5.21 -5.31
CA LEU A 37 10.65 5.20 -5.15
C LEU A 37 10.15 3.90 -4.50
N GLN A 38 10.76 2.76 -4.82
CA GLN A 38 10.47 1.48 -4.15
C GLN A 38 10.77 1.57 -2.65
N ASN A 39 11.93 2.14 -2.29
CA ASN A 39 12.30 2.35 -0.89
C ASN A 39 11.39 3.38 -0.20
N PHE A 40 10.96 4.42 -0.92
CA PHE A 40 9.96 5.36 -0.41
C PHE A 40 8.63 4.68 -0.08
N TYR A 41 8.07 3.89 -1.00
CA TYR A 41 6.83 3.15 -0.75
C TYR A 41 6.98 2.13 0.37
N ALA A 42 8.14 1.46 0.47
CA ALA A 42 8.44 0.58 1.59
C ALA A 42 8.44 1.35 2.91
N LEU A 43 9.19 2.44 3.03
CA LEU A 43 9.20 3.26 4.24
C LEU A 43 7.81 3.80 4.59
N ALA A 44 7.05 4.28 3.60
CA ALA A 44 5.68 4.75 3.78
C ALA A 44 4.78 3.65 4.34
N SER A 45 4.93 2.39 3.90
CA SER A 45 4.17 1.27 4.46
C SER A 45 4.46 1.03 5.95
N PHE A 46 5.72 1.08 6.37
CA PHE A 46 6.08 0.93 7.79
C PHE A 46 5.56 2.10 8.63
N VAL A 47 5.69 3.33 8.13
CA VAL A 47 5.18 4.52 8.80
C VAL A 47 3.66 4.42 8.95
N ALA A 48 2.94 4.05 7.88
CA ALA A 48 1.49 3.87 7.93
C ALA A 48 1.09 2.82 8.97
N LEU A 49 1.70 1.63 8.94
CA LEU A 49 1.42 0.57 9.93
C LEU A 49 1.74 1.01 11.35
N ALA A 50 2.87 1.68 11.58
CA ALA A 50 3.26 2.16 12.90
C ALA A 50 2.28 3.20 13.46
N LEU A 51 1.85 4.16 12.63
CA LEU A 51 0.86 5.16 13.02
C LEU A 51 -0.50 4.53 13.30
N THR A 52 -0.95 3.60 12.46
CA THR A 52 -2.21 2.88 12.66
C THR A 52 -2.16 2.01 13.92
N ALA A 53 -1.05 1.31 14.18
CA ALA A 53 -0.86 0.53 15.40
C ALA A 53 -0.84 1.41 16.65
N ALA A 54 -0.14 2.55 16.61
CA ALA A 54 -0.13 3.52 17.69
C ALA A 54 -1.54 4.07 17.98
N ALA A 55 -2.33 4.36 16.94
CA ALA A 55 -3.72 4.78 17.08
C ALA A 55 -4.60 3.69 17.73
N LEU A 56 -4.46 2.43 17.30
CA LEU A 56 -5.16 1.29 17.90
C LEU A 56 -4.77 1.08 19.37
N LEU A 57 -3.48 1.15 19.71
CA LEU A 57 -2.98 1.02 21.08
C LEU A 57 -3.46 2.17 21.97
N ALA A 58 -3.45 3.41 21.47
CA ALA A 58 -3.97 4.57 22.18
C ALA A 58 -5.47 4.41 22.48
N LEU A 59 -6.25 3.83 21.55
CA LEU A 59 -7.66 3.52 21.76
C LEU A 59 -7.88 2.36 22.73
N ALA A 60 -7.06 1.30 22.67
CA ALA A 60 -7.11 0.21 23.65
C ALA A 60 -6.78 0.73 25.06
N GLY A 61 -5.81 1.64 25.17
CA GLY A 61 -5.45 2.34 26.40
C GLY A 61 -6.57 3.24 26.93
N ARG A 62 -7.38 3.87 26.08
CA ARG A 62 -8.59 4.62 26.50
C ARG A 62 -9.56 3.75 27.31
N ARG A 63 -9.64 2.44 27.03
CA ARG A 63 -10.49 1.50 27.79
C ARG A 63 -9.93 1.15 29.17
N ARG A 64 -8.65 1.45 29.45
CA ARG A 64 -7.93 1.00 30.65
C ARG A 64 -7.60 2.09 31.68
N GLY A 65 -7.94 3.36 31.42
CA GLY A 65 -7.72 4.48 32.34
C GLY A 65 -6.80 5.56 31.76
N ARG A 66 -7.19 6.82 31.97
CA ARG A 66 -6.75 8.04 31.25
C ARG A 66 -5.25 8.35 31.35
N GLY A 67 -4.60 8.52 30.20
CA GLY A 67 -3.25 9.11 30.06
C GLY A 67 -3.14 10.06 28.86
N PRO A 68 -1.98 10.70 28.62
CA PRO A 68 -1.73 11.63 27.51
C PRO A 68 -2.05 11.04 26.11
N LEU A 69 -1.96 9.72 25.98
CA LEU A 69 -2.36 8.95 24.79
C LEU A 69 -3.82 9.14 24.39
N ALA A 70 -4.73 9.38 25.35
CA ALA A 70 -6.14 9.62 25.05
C ALA A 70 -6.38 10.98 24.36
N ARG A 71 -5.53 11.99 24.63
CA ARG A 71 -5.57 13.32 23.99
C ARG A 71 -5.02 13.26 22.56
N LEU A 72 -3.94 12.50 22.34
CA LEU A 72 -3.43 12.26 20.98
C LEU A 72 -4.47 11.51 20.13
N ALA A 73 -5.08 10.45 20.66
CA ALA A 73 -6.17 9.77 19.97
C ALA A 73 -7.40 10.66 19.71
N ALA A 74 -7.58 11.77 20.44
CA ALA A 74 -8.66 12.73 20.22
C ALA A 74 -8.32 13.74 19.12
N ALA A 75 -7.03 13.98 18.88
CA ALA A 75 -6.59 14.81 17.75
C ALA A 75 -6.82 14.09 16.40
N PHE A 76 -6.87 12.76 16.39
CA PHE A 76 -7.20 11.96 15.21
C PHE A 76 -8.71 11.77 14.99
N ASP A 77 -9.55 12.25 15.92
CA ASP A 77 -10.99 12.07 15.82
C ASP A 77 -11.54 12.89 14.63
N GLY A 78 -11.90 12.21 13.54
CA GLY A 78 -12.43 12.80 12.29
C GLY A 78 -11.45 12.76 11.11
N LEU A 79 -10.17 12.45 11.36
CA LEU A 79 -9.15 12.30 10.31
C LEU A 79 -9.10 10.87 9.75
N GLU A 80 -9.76 9.90 10.38
CA GLU A 80 -9.56 8.48 10.09
C GLU A 80 -9.93 8.12 8.64
N LEU A 81 -11.07 8.63 8.16
CA LEU A 81 -11.55 8.39 6.79
C LEU A 81 -10.70 9.14 5.75
N TRP A 82 -10.24 10.35 6.07
CA TRP A 82 -9.32 11.10 5.20
C TRP A 82 -7.95 10.43 5.09
N ALA A 83 -7.43 9.90 6.19
CA ALA A 83 -6.20 9.11 6.20
C ALA A 83 -6.37 7.81 5.40
N ALA A 84 -7.50 7.11 5.57
CA ALA A 84 -7.80 5.90 4.80
C ALA A 84 -7.91 6.21 3.28
N PHE A 85 -8.56 7.31 2.92
CA PHE A 85 -8.62 7.81 1.54
C PHE A 85 -7.23 8.12 0.98
N ALA A 86 -6.39 8.86 1.72
CA ALA A 86 -5.04 9.18 1.29
C ALA A 86 -4.18 7.93 1.05
N LEU A 87 -4.29 6.93 1.93
CA LEU A 87 -3.62 5.64 1.75
C LEU A 87 -4.14 4.87 0.53
N ALA A 88 -5.46 4.86 0.29
CA ALA A 88 -6.05 4.22 -0.89
C ALA A 88 -5.57 4.88 -2.19
N VAL A 89 -5.51 6.21 -2.23
CA VAL A 89 -4.99 6.98 -3.36
C VAL A 89 -3.51 6.66 -3.61
N LEU A 90 -2.69 6.68 -2.55
CA LEU A 90 -1.26 6.36 -2.64
C LEU A 90 -1.04 4.93 -3.13
N ALA A 91 -1.83 3.97 -2.66
CA ALA A 91 -1.76 2.58 -3.10
C ALA A 91 -2.20 2.40 -4.56
N MET A 92 -3.27 3.09 -4.98
CA MET A 92 -3.72 3.08 -6.38
C MET A 92 -2.65 3.64 -7.31
N PHE A 93 -2.08 4.80 -6.98
CA PHE A 93 -1.01 5.40 -7.78
C PHE A 93 0.28 4.58 -7.76
N GLY A 94 0.64 4.00 -6.62
CA GLY A 94 1.76 3.06 -6.53
C GLY A 94 1.58 1.87 -7.46
N SER A 95 0.39 1.25 -7.46
CA SER A 95 0.05 0.16 -8.36
C SER A 95 0.15 0.55 -9.84
N LEU A 96 -0.31 1.75 -10.21
CA LEU A 96 -0.27 2.23 -11.59
C LEU A 96 1.16 2.58 -12.03
N TRP A 97 1.95 3.18 -11.15
CA TRP A 97 3.35 3.48 -11.42
C TRP A 97 4.17 2.23 -11.69
N PHE A 98 3.95 1.17 -10.89
CA PHE A 98 4.64 -0.10 -11.08
C PHE A 98 4.31 -0.76 -12.43
N SER A 99 3.08 -0.63 -12.94
CA SER A 99 2.72 -1.19 -14.25
C SER A 99 3.22 -0.33 -15.41
N GLU A 100 2.95 0.97 -15.40
CA GLU A 100 3.19 1.85 -16.55
C GLU A 100 4.65 2.28 -16.68
N VAL A 101 5.30 2.58 -15.55
CA VAL A 101 6.63 3.21 -15.57
C VAL A 101 7.74 2.21 -15.25
N ALA A 102 7.56 1.40 -14.21
CA ALA A 102 8.54 0.35 -13.90
C ALA A 102 8.44 -0.84 -14.87
N GLY A 103 7.30 -1.00 -15.57
CA GLY A 103 7.08 -2.06 -16.55
C GLY A 103 6.88 -3.44 -15.91
N TYR A 104 6.41 -3.51 -14.66
CA TYR A 104 6.12 -4.77 -13.99
C TYR A 104 4.76 -5.29 -14.46
N SER A 105 4.77 -6.45 -15.12
CA SER A 105 3.54 -7.08 -15.61
C SER A 105 2.71 -7.61 -14.43
N PRO A 106 1.45 -7.18 -14.26
CA PRO A 106 0.61 -7.63 -13.15
C PRO A 106 0.19 -9.09 -13.35
N CYS A 107 0.33 -9.91 -12.31
CA CYS A 107 -0.18 -11.27 -12.32
C CYS A 107 -1.70 -11.30 -12.05
N ARG A 108 -2.31 -12.49 -12.14
CA ARG A 108 -3.74 -12.70 -11.85
C ARG A 108 -4.11 -12.29 -10.42
N LEU A 109 -3.27 -12.58 -9.43
CA LEU A 109 -3.50 -12.19 -8.03
C LEU A 109 -3.39 -10.66 -7.83
N CYS A 110 -2.42 -10.00 -8.47
CA CYS A 110 -2.35 -8.54 -8.48
C CYS A 110 -3.63 -7.90 -9.05
N TRP A 111 -4.22 -8.53 -10.09
CA TRP A 111 -5.48 -8.07 -10.66
C TRP A 111 -6.63 -8.12 -9.66
N TRP A 112 -6.77 -9.21 -8.91
CA TRP A 112 -7.75 -9.30 -7.82
C TRP A 112 -7.54 -8.25 -6.73
N GLN A 113 -6.28 -7.98 -6.37
CA GLN A 113 -5.95 -6.91 -5.43
C GLN A 113 -6.33 -5.52 -5.98
N ARG A 114 -6.13 -5.24 -7.27
CA ARG A 114 -6.56 -3.98 -7.90
C ARG A 114 -8.07 -3.82 -7.90
N ILE A 115 -8.83 -4.89 -8.19
CA ILE A 115 -10.30 -4.89 -8.14
C ILE A 115 -10.80 -4.54 -6.74
N ALA A 116 -10.12 -5.00 -5.68
CA ALA A 116 -10.46 -4.64 -4.31
C ALA A 116 -10.01 -3.22 -3.93
N MET A 117 -8.82 -2.78 -4.39
CA MET A 117 -8.22 -1.50 -3.98
C MET A 117 -8.82 -0.29 -4.70
N TYR A 118 -9.12 -0.38 -5.98
CA TYR A 118 -9.51 0.79 -6.79
C TYR A 118 -10.87 1.37 -6.38
N PRO A 119 -11.89 0.56 -6.06
CA PRO A 119 -13.17 1.07 -5.55
C PRO A 119 -13.05 1.77 -4.19
N LEU A 120 -12.02 1.47 -3.39
CA LEU A 120 -11.82 2.13 -2.09
C LEU A 120 -11.59 3.63 -2.24
N VAL A 121 -10.99 4.10 -3.34
CA VAL A 121 -10.70 5.52 -3.55
C VAL A 121 -11.98 6.37 -3.58
N PRO A 122 -12.93 6.16 -4.52
CA PRO A 122 -14.16 6.94 -4.53
C PRO A 122 -15.05 6.65 -3.31
N LEU A 123 -15.05 5.41 -2.82
CA LEU A 123 -15.86 5.02 -1.65
C LEU A 123 -15.41 5.76 -0.37
N LEU A 124 -14.11 5.72 -0.05
CA LEU A 124 -13.56 6.39 1.12
C LEU A 124 -13.52 7.90 0.95
N GLY A 125 -13.31 8.40 -0.28
CA GLY A 125 -13.40 9.83 -0.57
C GLY A 125 -14.80 10.38 -0.29
N LEU A 126 -15.84 9.68 -0.76
CA LEU A 126 -17.22 10.08 -0.49
C LEU A 126 -17.59 9.92 0.99
N ALA A 127 -17.13 8.83 1.63
CA ALA A 127 -17.33 8.61 3.07
C ALA A 127 -16.69 9.72 3.90
N ALA A 128 -15.48 10.17 3.53
CA ALA A 128 -14.77 11.25 4.19
C ALA A 128 -15.48 12.61 3.99
N LEU A 129 -15.93 12.91 2.77
CA LEU A 129 -16.66 14.15 2.45
C LEU A 129 -18.01 14.24 3.18
N ARG A 130 -18.74 13.14 3.29
CA ARG A 130 -20.05 13.10 3.96
C ARG A 130 -19.96 12.82 5.47
N HIS A 131 -18.76 12.60 5.99
CA HIS A 131 -18.52 12.08 7.34
C HIS A 131 -19.36 10.82 7.67
N ASP A 132 -19.64 10.00 6.65
CA ASP A 132 -20.49 8.82 6.78
C ASP A 132 -19.67 7.62 7.28
N ARG A 133 -19.76 7.37 8.59
CA ARG A 133 -19.09 6.26 9.26
C ARG A 133 -19.62 4.88 8.86
N ARG A 134 -20.84 4.80 8.34
CA ARG A 134 -21.43 3.53 7.88
C ARG A 134 -20.80 3.11 6.55
N ALA A 135 -20.48 4.07 5.68
CA ALA A 135 -19.71 3.81 4.46
C ALA A 135 -18.31 3.25 4.75
N GLY A 136 -17.74 3.52 5.94
CA GLY A 136 -16.50 2.89 6.42
C GLY A 136 -16.59 1.36 6.53
N LEU A 137 -17.76 0.79 6.80
CA LEU A 137 -17.93 -0.68 6.85
C LEU A 137 -17.77 -1.32 5.47
N ALA A 138 -18.26 -0.68 4.41
CA ALA A 138 -18.05 -1.14 3.05
C ALA A 138 -16.55 -1.11 2.69
N GLY A 139 -15.85 -0.07 3.13
CA GLY A 139 -14.39 0.03 2.98
C GLY A 139 -13.66 -1.08 3.74
N LEU A 140 -14.09 -1.40 4.96
CA LEU A 140 -13.54 -2.48 5.76
C LEU A 140 -13.71 -3.85 5.08
N VAL A 141 -14.90 -4.16 4.55
CA VAL A 141 -15.16 -5.43 3.86
C VAL A 141 -14.25 -5.59 2.64
N LEU A 142 -14.13 -4.55 1.81
CA LEU A 142 -13.23 -4.56 0.66
C LEU A 142 -11.76 -4.69 1.07
N ALA A 143 -11.36 -4.00 2.14
CA ALA A 143 -9.99 -4.09 2.66
C ALA A 143 -9.66 -5.48 3.20
N ILE A 144 -10.60 -6.16 3.87
CA ILE A 144 -10.43 -7.54 4.34
C ILE A 144 -10.29 -8.49 3.15
N ALA A 145 -11.17 -8.38 2.14
CA ALA A 145 -11.13 -9.24 0.97
C ALA A 145 -9.81 -9.07 0.18
N GLY A 146 -9.42 -7.82 -0.10
CA GLY A 146 -8.15 -7.52 -0.76
C GLY A 146 -6.93 -7.93 0.07
N GLY A 147 -6.99 -7.72 1.39
CA GLY A 147 -5.96 -8.13 2.35
C GLY A 147 -5.75 -9.64 2.39
N ALA A 148 -6.81 -10.44 2.35
CA ALA A 148 -6.71 -11.90 2.29
C ALA A 148 -5.99 -12.37 1.02
N VAL A 149 -6.34 -11.79 -0.14
CA VAL A 149 -5.66 -12.07 -1.42
C VAL A 149 -4.19 -11.63 -1.36
N ALA A 150 -3.89 -10.49 -0.74
CA ALA A 150 -2.53 -10.00 -0.59
C ALA A 150 -1.68 -10.88 0.34
N ALA A 151 -2.25 -11.35 1.44
CA ALA A 151 -1.59 -12.27 2.36
C ALA A 151 -1.26 -13.60 1.67
N TYR A 152 -2.22 -14.16 0.93
CA TYR A 152 -1.99 -15.38 0.15
C TYR A 152 -0.91 -15.17 -0.92
N HIS A 153 -0.94 -14.04 -1.63
CA HIS A 153 0.06 -13.73 -2.66
C HIS A 153 1.47 -13.55 -2.06
N TYR A 154 1.59 -12.87 -0.91
CA TYR A 154 2.86 -12.73 -0.21
C TYR A 154 3.39 -14.08 0.26
N GLN A 155 2.54 -14.94 0.84
CA GLN A 155 2.92 -16.30 1.23
C GLN A 155 3.43 -17.11 0.03
N LEU A 156 2.78 -17.00 -1.13
CA LEU A 156 3.17 -17.72 -2.35
C LEU A 156 4.56 -17.32 -2.86
N GLU A 157 4.99 -16.06 -2.67
CA GLU A 157 6.35 -15.62 -3.03
C GLU A 157 7.44 -16.29 -2.17
N TRP A 158 7.11 -16.68 -0.93
CA TRP A 158 8.05 -17.36 -0.02
C TRP A 158 8.03 -18.88 -0.18
N PHE A 159 6.90 -19.45 -0.60
CA PHE A 159 6.71 -20.89 -0.76
C PHE A 159 6.19 -21.21 -2.17
N PRO A 160 7.03 -21.07 -3.22
CA PRO A 160 6.59 -21.20 -4.62
C PRO A 160 6.18 -22.63 -5.02
N GLU A 161 6.62 -23.64 -4.27
CA GLU A 161 6.35 -25.07 -4.55
C GLU A 161 4.94 -25.52 -4.15
N GLN A 162 4.19 -24.69 -3.44
CA GLN A 162 2.83 -25.02 -3.02
C GLN A 162 1.86 -24.99 -4.22
N ALA A 163 0.85 -25.86 -4.20
CA ALA A 163 -0.23 -25.82 -5.19
C ALA A 163 -0.86 -24.43 -5.22
N SER A 164 -0.89 -23.81 -6.40
CA SER A 164 -1.35 -22.43 -6.56
C SER A 164 -2.64 -22.39 -7.39
N ILE A 165 -3.52 -21.44 -7.08
CA ILE A 165 -4.72 -21.13 -7.87
C ILE A 165 -4.35 -20.51 -9.25
N CYS A 166 -3.09 -20.13 -9.45
CA CYS A 166 -2.60 -19.63 -10.73
C CYS A 166 -2.20 -20.79 -11.66
N ALA A 167 -2.43 -20.63 -12.96
CA ALA A 167 -2.01 -21.60 -13.98
C ALA A 167 -0.47 -21.77 -14.02
N ALA A 168 -0.01 -22.92 -14.52
CA ALA A 168 1.41 -23.16 -14.79
C ALA A 168 1.95 -22.10 -15.77
N GLY A 169 3.12 -21.54 -15.46
CA GLY A 169 3.71 -20.40 -16.21
C GLY A 169 3.20 -19.01 -15.80
N SER A 170 2.42 -18.90 -14.73
CA SER A 170 1.97 -17.60 -14.22
C SER A 170 3.08 -16.82 -13.49
N LEU A 171 3.05 -15.49 -13.61
CA LEU A 171 3.96 -14.56 -12.94
C LEU A 171 3.66 -14.37 -11.44
N CYS A 172 2.83 -15.23 -10.81
CA CYS A 172 2.34 -15.07 -9.43
C CYS A 172 3.41 -15.29 -8.35
N HIS A 173 4.54 -15.94 -8.68
CA HIS A 173 5.65 -16.22 -7.76
C HIS A 173 6.90 -15.38 -8.09
N VAL A 174 6.84 -14.57 -9.15
CA VAL A 174 7.98 -13.79 -9.63
C VAL A 174 8.12 -12.52 -8.78
N ILE A 175 9.26 -12.41 -8.11
CA ILE A 175 9.58 -11.24 -7.29
C ILE A 175 10.26 -10.19 -8.17
N TRP A 176 9.56 -9.08 -8.43
CA TRP A 176 10.10 -7.98 -9.23
C TRP A 176 11.15 -7.15 -8.48
N PHE A 177 10.95 -6.93 -7.18
CA PHE A 177 11.91 -6.24 -6.31
C PHE A 177 11.72 -6.62 -4.84
N ARG A 178 12.77 -6.42 -4.05
CA ARG A 178 12.76 -6.56 -2.58
C ARG A 178 13.34 -5.29 -1.96
N ALA A 179 12.48 -4.36 -1.57
CA ALA A 179 12.91 -3.20 -0.79
C ALA A 179 13.25 -3.66 0.64
N LEU A 180 14.31 -3.09 1.22
CA LEU A 180 14.78 -3.44 2.57
C LEU A 180 15.08 -4.95 2.79
N GLY A 181 15.23 -5.72 1.72
CA GLY A 181 15.51 -7.17 1.75
C GLY A 181 14.28 -8.08 1.87
N PHE A 182 13.09 -7.56 2.17
CA PHE A 182 11.89 -8.39 2.37
C PHE A 182 10.56 -7.78 1.90
N ALA A 183 10.49 -6.46 1.71
CA ALA A 183 9.28 -5.77 1.28
C ALA A 183 9.11 -5.91 -0.23
N THR A 184 8.18 -6.76 -0.64
CA THR A 184 7.79 -7.03 -2.03
C THR A 184 6.49 -6.31 -2.40
N ILE A 185 6.06 -6.39 -3.66
CA ILE A 185 4.79 -5.77 -4.12
C ILE A 185 3.58 -6.29 -3.32
N PRO A 186 3.41 -7.60 -3.09
CA PRO A 186 2.30 -8.11 -2.28
C PRO A 186 2.36 -7.64 -0.83
N TYR A 187 3.56 -7.48 -0.26
CA TYR A 187 3.72 -6.92 1.09
C TYR A 187 3.22 -5.47 1.17
N LEU A 188 3.57 -4.63 0.19
CA LEU A 188 3.10 -3.25 0.14
C LEU A 188 1.57 -3.20 0.03
N ALA A 189 0.97 -4.04 -0.83
CA ALA A 189 -0.49 -4.13 -0.95
C ALA A 189 -1.14 -4.61 0.37
N LEU A 190 -0.58 -5.64 1.01
CA LEU A 190 -1.06 -6.16 2.29
C LEU A 190 -1.03 -5.08 3.39
N SER A 191 0.09 -4.37 3.52
CA SER A 191 0.23 -3.29 4.50
C SER A 191 -0.80 -2.17 4.28
N ALA A 192 -1.07 -1.78 3.04
CA ALA A 192 -2.07 -0.77 2.70
C ALA A 192 -3.48 -1.26 3.07
N PHE A 193 -3.85 -2.49 2.72
CA PHE A 193 -5.15 -3.05 3.10
C PHE A 193 -5.34 -3.16 4.62
N LEU A 194 -4.29 -3.57 5.36
CA LEU A 194 -4.34 -3.62 6.82
C LEU A 194 -4.51 -2.23 7.44
N ALA A 195 -3.74 -1.24 6.97
CA ALA A 195 -3.84 0.13 7.46
C ALA A 195 -5.22 0.76 7.15
N ILE A 196 -5.69 0.62 5.91
CA ILE A 196 -7.01 1.12 5.47
C ILE A 196 -8.12 0.41 6.26
N GLY A 197 -8.08 -0.91 6.38
CA GLY A 197 -9.07 -1.70 7.11
C GLY A 197 -9.13 -1.28 8.59
N ALA A 198 -7.98 -1.12 9.24
CA ALA A 198 -7.93 -0.66 10.62
C ALA A 198 -8.47 0.78 10.79
N LEU A 199 -8.15 1.70 9.88
CA LEU A 199 -8.71 3.07 9.90
C LEU A 199 -10.23 3.07 9.66
N CYS A 200 -10.73 2.23 8.76
CA CYS A 200 -12.17 2.05 8.54
C CYS A 200 -12.85 1.47 9.77
N ALA A 201 -12.26 0.45 10.40
CA ALA A 201 -12.76 -0.13 11.65
C ALA A 201 -12.76 0.91 12.80
N LEU A 202 -11.71 1.73 12.91
CA LEU A 202 -11.65 2.84 13.86
C LEU A 202 -12.76 3.88 13.60
N ALA A 203 -12.98 4.25 12.35
CA ALA A 203 -14.04 5.19 11.98
C ALA A 203 -15.44 4.64 12.31
N SER A 204 -15.70 3.36 12.01
CA SER A 204 -17.00 2.72 12.19
C SER A 204 -17.30 2.28 13.62
N PHE A 205 -16.31 1.79 14.38
CA PHE A 205 -16.50 1.24 15.72
C PHE A 205 -15.95 2.11 16.86
N GLY A 206 -15.10 3.10 16.56
CA GLY A 206 -14.38 3.88 17.57
C GLY A 206 -15.21 4.94 18.29
N ARG A 207 -16.47 5.20 17.92
CA ARG A 207 -17.22 6.35 18.45
C ARG A 207 -18.71 6.07 18.71
N SER A 208 -18.99 5.46 19.86
CA SER A 208 -20.27 5.60 20.55
C SER A 208 -20.18 6.78 21.54
N ARG A 209 -20.33 8.05 21.11
CA ARG A 209 -20.79 9.19 21.97
C ARG A 209 -20.83 10.63 21.42
N THR A 210 -20.69 10.91 20.13
CA THR A 210 -21.04 12.26 19.62
C THR A 210 -21.96 12.19 18.43
N GLN A 211 -23.13 11.58 18.66
CA GLN A 211 -24.36 12.02 18.02
C GLN A 211 -24.66 13.42 18.58
N GLY A 212 -24.30 14.45 17.83
CA GLY A 212 -24.40 15.84 18.28
C GLY A 212 -23.59 16.80 17.41
N TYR A 213 -23.56 16.59 16.10
CA TYR A 213 -23.32 17.71 15.19
C TYR A 213 -24.70 18.24 14.82
N SER A 214 -25.10 19.33 15.48
CA SER A 214 -26.26 20.14 15.15
C SER A 214 -26.37 20.35 13.64
N ILE A 215 -27.38 19.74 13.04
CA ILE A 215 -28.06 20.30 11.88
C ILE A 215 -29.37 20.83 12.46
N GLY A 216 -29.44 22.12 12.70
CA GLY A 216 -30.62 22.78 13.27
C GLY A 216 -30.27 24.01 14.08
N THR A 217 -29.99 25.10 13.37
CA THR A 217 -30.75 26.37 13.36
C THR A 217 -30.01 27.35 12.46
#